data_AF-A0A976DM99-F1
#
_entry.id   AF-A0A976DM99-F1
#
_cell.length_a   1.000
_cell.length_b   1.000
_cell.length_c   1.000
_cell.angle_alpha   90.00
_cell.angle_beta   90.00
_cell.angle_gamma   90.00
#
_symmetry.space_group_name_H-M   'P 1'
#
loop_
_entity.id
_entity.type
_entity.pdbx_description
1 polymer ?
#
loop_
_entity_poly.entity_id
_entity_poly.type
_entity_poly.pdbx_seq_one_letter_code
_entity_poly.pdbx_strand_id
1 'polypeptide(L)'
;MDLEEAAFQDTRPLASLVVPVIGAQGRGLLTWDQGLNAADQVARREDIAAAVIFRDLTSAGTDGTAIRRILDRAVFKAGQDGRVTVAAAATPETVATLLEWTVEGRAATVAIGPLTAVMTVE
;
A
#
# COMPACT_ATOMS: atom_id res chain seq x y z
N MET A 1 9.76 -2.30 -0.17
CA MET A 1 8.46 -2.97 -0.03
C MET A 1 8.72 -4.35 0.52
N ASP A 2 8.02 -4.76 1.56
CA ASP A 2 8.05 -6.16 2.02
C ASP A 2 7.23 -7.06 1.09
N LEU A 3 7.56 -8.35 1.08
CA LEU A 3 6.76 -9.36 0.39
C LEU A 3 5.38 -9.48 1.05
N GLU A 4 4.39 -9.92 0.28
CA GLU A 4 3.02 -10.15 0.79
C GLU A 4 3.00 -11.14 1.96
N GLU A 5 3.91 -12.12 1.97
CA GLU A 5 4.08 -13.09 3.05
C GLU A 5 4.76 -12.50 4.31
N ALA A 6 4.94 -11.17 4.39
CA ALA A 6 5.48 -10.47 5.56
C ALA A 6 6.92 -10.89 5.95
N ALA A 7 7.83 -11.01 4.96
CA ALA A 7 9.15 -11.60 5.17
C ALA A 7 9.98 -10.92 6.27
N PHE A 8 9.90 -9.60 6.42
CA PHE A 8 10.58 -8.90 7.52
C PHE A 8 9.68 -8.06 8.42
N GLN A 9 8.48 -7.69 7.96
CA GLN A 9 7.62 -6.77 8.70
C GLN A 9 7.12 -7.34 10.02
N ASP A 10 6.89 -8.65 10.13
CA ASP A 10 6.42 -9.28 11.37
C ASP A 10 7.57 -9.85 12.22
N THR A 11 8.81 -9.80 11.73
CA THR A 11 9.99 -10.26 12.45
C THR A 11 10.79 -9.07 12.96
N ARG A 12 10.51 -8.61 14.19
CA ARG A 12 11.17 -7.43 14.78
C ARG A 12 12.70 -7.44 14.68
N PRO A 13 13.42 -8.54 15.00
CA PRO A 13 14.87 -8.56 14.85
C PRO A 13 15.35 -8.28 13.42
N LEU A 14 14.62 -8.81 12.41
CA LEU A 14 14.94 -8.60 11.01
C LEU A 14 14.58 -7.19 10.55
N ALA A 15 13.41 -6.68 10.95
CA ALA A 15 13.00 -5.30 10.71
C ALA A 15 14.03 -4.29 11.25
N SER A 16 14.55 -4.50 12.46
CA SER A 16 15.58 -3.64 13.05
C SER A 16 16.90 -3.64 12.29
N LEU A 17 17.18 -4.66 11.46
CA LEU A 17 18.37 -4.70 10.61
C LEU A 17 18.10 -4.09 9.23
N VAL A 18 16.94 -4.37 8.64
CA VAL A 18 16.62 -3.99 7.26
C VAL A 18 16.20 -2.53 7.16
N VAL A 19 15.34 -2.06 8.08
CA VAL A 19 14.75 -0.72 7.99
C VAL A 19 15.79 0.41 8.05
N PRO A 20 16.81 0.39 8.94
CA PRO A 20 17.86 1.40 8.93
C PRO A 20 18.66 1.44 7.62
N VAL A 21 18.89 0.30 6.97
CA VAL A 21 19.58 0.23 5.67
C VAL A 21 18.74 0.89 4.58
N ILE A 22 17.41 0.71 4.61
CA ILE A 22 16.48 1.39 3.69
C ILE A 22 16.55 2.91 3.91
N GLY A 23 16.48 3.36 5.16
CA GLY A 23 16.57 4.79 5.52
C GLY A 23 17.89 5.43 5.10
N ALA A 24 19.01 4.75 5.33
CA ALA A 24 20.35 5.21 4.93
C ALA A 24 20.50 5.40 3.40
N GLN A 25 19.66 4.74 2.60
CA GLN A 25 19.61 4.89 1.15
C GLN A 25 18.65 6.02 0.70
N GLY A 26 18.01 6.73 1.62
CA GLY A 26 17.02 7.76 1.33
C GLY A 26 15.71 7.21 0.76
N ARG A 27 15.39 5.94 1.07
CA ARG A 27 14.20 5.26 0.55
C ARG A 27 13.09 5.23 1.61
N GLY A 28 11.85 5.24 1.13
CA GLY A 28 10.69 4.98 1.98
C GLY A 28 10.41 3.49 2.14
N LEU A 29 9.66 3.16 3.18
CA LEU A 29 9.22 1.80 3.49
C LEU A 29 7.77 1.57 3.05
N LEU A 30 7.50 0.40 2.47
CA LEU A 30 6.15 -0.05 2.16
C LEU A 30 5.93 -1.43 2.79
N THR A 31 4.90 -1.56 3.60
CA THR A 31 4.51 -2.78 4.32
C THR A 31 3.04 -3.10 4.04
N TRP A 32 2.52 -4.20 4.56
CA TRP A 32 1.14 -4.63 4.39
C TRP A 32 0.33 -4.43 5.67
N ASP A 33 -0.97 -4.15 5.54
CA ASP A 33 -1.93 -4.01 6.64
C ASP A 33 -2.25 -5.38 7.26
N GLN A 34 -1.26 -5.97 7.91
CA GLN A 34 -1.34 -7.26 8.56
C GLN A 34 -0.38 -7.35 9.76
N GLY A 35 -0.74 -8.22 10.71
CA GLY A 35 0.09 -8.48 11.87
C GLY A 35 0.29 -7.26 12.76
N LEU A 36 1.37 -7.30 13.55
CA LEU A 36 1.77 -6.19 14.42
C LEU A 36 2.60 -5.14 13.65
N ASN A 37 3.10 -5.51 12.47
CA ASN A 37 3.92 -4.68 11.59
C ASN A 37 5.08 -4.00 12.34
N ALA A 38 6.00 -4.82 12.84
CA ALA A 38 7.19 -4.37 13.54
C ALA A 38 8.08 -3.48 12.66
N ALA A 39 8.09 -3.68 11.33
CA ALA A 39 8.84 -2.83 10.42
C ALA A 39 8.31 -1.41 10.36
N ASP A 40 6.99 -1.21 10.33
CA ASP A 40 6.39 0.13 10.41
C ASP A 40 6.77 0.81 11.74
N GLN A 41 6.69 0.09 12.86
CA GLN A 41 7.11 0.63 14.17
C GLN A 41 8.60 0.99 14.24
N VAL A 42 9.47 0.22 13.56
CA VAL A 42 10.89 0.57 13.45
C VAL A 42 11.06 1.80 12.55
N ALA A 43 10.37 1.88 11.42
CA ALA A 43 10.46 3.02 10.51
C ALA A 43 10.10 4.34 11.21
N ARG A 44 9.05 4.34 12.02
CA ARG A 44 8.67 5.50 12.85
C ARG A 44 9.77 5.92 13.83
N ARG A 45 10.41 4.95 14.48
CA ARG A 45 11.52 5.22 15.41
C ARG A 45 12.74 5.81 14.69
N GLU A 46 13.00 5.35 13.48
CA GLU A 46 14.16 5.75 12.67
C GLU A 46 13.86 6.95 11.75
N ASP A 47 12.70 7.61 11.91
CA ASP A 47 12.28 8.78 11.11
C ASP A 47 12.19 8.49 9.59
N ILE A 48 11.77 7.29 9.21
CA ILE A 48 11.67 6.83 7.82
C ILE A 48 10.23 6.94 7.35
N ALA A 49 10.03 7.64 6.23
CA ALA A 49 8.73 7.75 5.59
C ALA A 49 8.22 6.36 5.18
N ALA A 50 7.03 6.00 5.67
CA ALA A 50 6.41 4.71 5.45
C ALA A 50 4.97 4.86 4.92
N ALA A 51 4.49 3.80 4.27
CA ALA A 51 3.08 3.61 3.98
C ALA A 51 2.73 2.13 4.17
N VAL A 52 1.45 1.87 4.41
CA VAL A 52 0.89 0.53 4.61
C VAL A 52 -0.10 0.24 3.49
N ILE A 53 0.11 -0.88 2.80
CA ILE A 53 -0.78 -1.37 1.75
C ILE A 53 -2.02 -1.96 2.41
N PHE A 54 -3.16 -1.35 2.16
CA PHE A 54 -4.44 -1.82 2.65
C PHE A 54 -4.77 -3.19 2.06
N ARG A 55 -4.74 -3.35 0.73
CA ARG A 55 -5.07 -4.63 0.07
C ARG A 55 -4.31 -4.81 -1.25
N ASP A 56 -4.07 -6.07 -1.59
CA ASP A 56 -3.63 -6.48 -2.92
C ASP A 56 -4.85 -6.71 -3.84
N LEU A 57 -4.86 -6.06 -5.00
CA LEU A 57 -5.87 -6.24 -6.03
C LEU A 57 -5.63 -7.53 -6.83
N THR A 58 -4.40 -8.06 -6.84
CA THR A 58 -4.06 -9.29 -7.58
C THR A 58 -4.79 -10.52 -7.02
N SER A 59 -5.15 -10.49 -5.73
CA SER A 59 -6.03 -11.48 -5.09
C SER A 59 -7.39 -11.68 -5.81
N ALA A 60 -7.84 -10.70 -6.61
CA ALA A 60 -9.05 -10.79 -7.42
C ALA A 60 -8.84 -11.46 -8.79
N GLY A 61 -7.60 -11.77 -9.18
CA GLY A 61 -7.28 -12.32 -10.49
C GLY A 61 -7.71 -11.39 -11.62
N THR A 62 -8.44 -11.92 -12.61
CA THR A 62 -8.97 -11.16 -13.76
C THR A 62 -10.42 -10.72 -13.59
N ASP A 63 -11.02 -10.90 -12.41
CA ASP A 63 -12.39 -10.49 -12.13
C ASP A 63 -12.45 -8.98 -11.85
N GLY A 64 -12.80 -8.21 -12.88
CA GLY A 64 -12.94 -6.75 -12.79
C GLY A 64 -13.99 -6.30 -11.75
N THR A 65 -15.02 -7.12 -11.47
CA THR A 65 -16.02 -6.81 -10.45
C THR A 65 -15.42 -6.93 -9.05
N ALA A 66 -14.60 -7.96 -8.82
CA ALA A 66 -13.90 -8.15 -7.57
C ALA A 66 -12.85 -7.05 -7.34
N ILE A 67 -12.07 -6.67 -8.37
CA ILE A 67 -11.13 -5.54 -8.32
C ILE A 67 -11.88 -4.26 -7.95
N ARG A 68 -12.98 -3.94 -8.63
CA ARG A 68 -13.81 -2.76 -8.33
C ARG A 68 -14.28 -2.74 -6.88
N ARG A 69 -14.76 -3.87 -6.36
CA ARG A 69 -15.19 -3.97 -4.96
C ARG A 69 -14.04 -3.70 -3.97
N ILE A 70 -12.81 -4.10 -4.30
CA ILE A 70 -11.64 -3.76 -3.47
C ILE A 70 -11.36 -2.24 -3.55
N LEU A 71 -11.39 -1.66 -4.75
CA LEU A 71 -11.19 -0.23 -4.97
C LEU A 71 -12.25 0.62 -4.24
N ASP A 72 -13.52 0.23 -4.28
CA ASP A 72 -14.60 0.93 -3.56
C ASP A 72 -14.35 0.91 -2.04
N ARG A 73 -13.88 -0.21 -1.49
CA ARG A 73 -13.48 -0.30 -0.07
C ARG A 73 -12.26 0.56 0.24
N ALA A 74 -11.30 0.64 -0.68
CA ALA A 74 -10.13 1.50 -0.52
C ALA A 74 -10.53 2.98 -0.52
N VAL A 75 -11.42 3.41 -1.41
CA VAL A 75 -11.98 4.78 -1.41
C VAL A 75 -12.68 5.09 -0.10
N PHE A 76 -13.50 4.16 0.41
CA PHE A 76 -14.14 4.34 1.70
C PHE A 76 -13.11 4.48 2.84
N LYS A 77 -12.07 3.65 2.84
CA LYS A 77 -10.96 3.72 3.81
C LYS A 77 -10.21 5.04 3.72
N ALA A 78 -9.93 5.53 2.50
CA ALA A 78 -9.33 6.85 2.29
C ALA A 78 -10.21 7.99 2.82
N GLY A 79 -11.53 7.88 2.70
CA GLY A 79 -12.46 8.85 3.30
C GLY A 79 -12.43 8.88 4.83
N GLN A 80 -12.05 7.78 5.48
CA GLN A 80 -11.93 7.68 6.94
C GLN A 80 -10.55 8.13 7.43
N ASP A 81 -9.49 7.71 6.76
CA ASP A 81 -8.09 7.88 7.18
C ASP A 81 -7.40 9.07 6.48
N GLY A 82 -8.06 9.71 5.52
CA GLY A 82 -7.50 10.74 4.64
C GLY A 82 -6.66 10.22 3.48
N ARG A 83 -6.18 8.97 3.54
CA ARG A 83 -5.35 8.33 2.50
C ARG A 83 -5.49 6.81 2.51
N VAL A 84 -5.14 6.15 1.41
CA VAL A 84 -5.05 4.69 1.33
C VAL A 84 -4.00 4.29 0.29
N THR A 85 -3.38 3.13 0.48
CA THR A 85 -2.52 2.51 -0.53
C THR A 85 -3.06 1.14 -0.91
N VAL A 86 -3.08 0.82 -2.20
CA VAL A 86 -3.37 -0.52 -2.73
C VAL A 86 -2.21 -0.98 -3.60
N ALA A 87 -1.99 -2.28 -3.70
CA ALA A 87 -0.99 -2.86 -4.58
C ALA A 87 -1.66 -3.78 -5.60
N ALA A 88 -1.03 -3.97 -6.76
CA ALA A 88 -1.48 -4.91 -7.77
C ALA A 88 -0.31 -5.27 -8.69
N ALA A 89 -0.32 -6.48 -9.25
CA ALA A 89 0.53 -6.81 -10.38
C ALA A 89 0.15 -5.97 -11.60
N ALA A 90 1.16 -5.47 -12.33
CA ALA A 90 0.96 -4.64 -13.51
C ALA A 90 0.60 -5.49 -14.75
N THR A 91 -0.56 -6.15 -14.71
CA THR A 91 -1.09 -6.92 -15.85
C THR A 91 -1.97 -6.04 -16.75
N PRO A 92 -2.11 -6.36 -18.05
CA PRO A 92 -3.01 -5.63 -18.95
C PRO A 92 -4.45 -5.53 -18.41
N GLU A 93 -4.96 -6.59 -17.80
CA GLU A 93 -6.31 -6.67 -17.25
C GLU A 93 -6.49 -5.73 -16.05
N THR A 94 -5.49 -5.68 -15.17
CA THR A 94 -5.49 -4.79 -14.00
C THR A 94 -5.47 -3.33 -14.43
N VAL A 95 -4.63 -2.99 -15.42
CA VAL A 95 -4.53 -1.64 -15.96
C VAL A 95 -5.84 -1.22 -16.64
N ALA A 96 -6.43 -2.08 -17.47
CA ALA A 96 -7.70 -1.81 -18.14
C ALA A 96 -8.82 -1.57 -17.12
N THR A 97 -8.94 -2.45 -16.12
CA THR A 97 -9.95 -2.34 -15.05
C THR A 97 -9.79 -1.04 -14.26
N LEU A 98 -8.55 -0.65 -13.93
CA LEU A 98 -8.27 0.59 -13.22
C LEU A 98 -8.70 1.80 -14.05
N LEU A 99 -8.37 1.83 -15.35
CA LEU A 99 -8.76 2.91 -16.26
C LEU A 99 -10.29 3.03 -16.37
N GLU A 100 -11.00 1.91 -16.58
CA GLU A 100 -12.47 1.88 -16.60
C GLU A 100 -13.07 2.43 -15.30
N TRP A 101 -12.56 1.99 -14.14
CA TRP A 101 -13.00 2.47 -12.84
C TRP A 101 -12.80 3.98 -12.66
N THR A 102 -11.72 4.56 -13.20
CA THR A 102 -11.52 6.02 -13.15
C THR A 102 -12.51 6.80 -14.01
N VAL A 103 -12.89 6.27 -15.18
CA VAL A 103 -13.81 6.92 -16.13
C VAL A 103 -15.25 6.94 -15.60
N GLU A 104 -15.67 5.92 -14.85
CA GLU A 104 -17.02 5.83 -14.29
C GLU A 104 -17.32 6.85 -13.18
N GLY A 105 -16.38 7.74 -12.85
CA GLY A 105 -16.59 8.85 -11.93
C GLY A 105 -16.53 8.47 -10.46
N ARG A 106 -16.27 7.20 -10.10
CA ARG A 106 -16.07 6.80 -8.69
C ARG A 106 -14.74 7.27 -8.12
N ALA A 107 -13.73 7.42 -8.98
CA ALA A 107 -12.50 8.11 -8.63
C ALA A 107 -12.72 9.61 -8.34
N ALA A 108 -13.86 10.22 -8.68
CA ALA A 108 -14.06 11.67 -8.47
C ALA A 108 -14.07 12.10 -7.00
N THR A 109 -14.16 11.14 -6.06
CA THR A 109 -14.12 11.40 -4.62
C THR A 109 -12.73 11.29 -4.01
N VAL A 110 -11.73 10.85 -4.78
CA VAL A 110 -10.34 10.65 -4.31
C VAL A 110 -9.33 11.15 -5.35
N ALA A 111 -8.21 11.70 -4.88
CA ALA A 111 -7.09 12.00 -5.76
C ALA A 111 -6.21 10.76 -5.91
N ILE A 112 -6.09 10.22 -7.14
CA ILE A 112 -5.09 9.20 -7.44
C ILE A 112 -3.75 9.90 -7.63
N GLY A 113 -2.74 9.47 -6.90
CA GLY A 113 -1.44 10.12 -6.89
C GLY A 113 -0.27 9.15 -6.76
N PRO A 114 0.97 9.65 -6.82
CA PRO A 114 2.15 8.84 -6.60
C PRO A 114 2.18 8.34 -5.15
N LEU A 115 2.74 7.14 -4.93
CA LEU A 115 2.88 6.54 -3.60
C LEU A 115 3.55 7.49 -2.60
N THR A 116 4.56 8.25 -3.03
CA THR A 116 5.29 9.19 -2.18
C THR A 116 4.40 10.28 -1.57
N ALA A 117 3.26 10.60 -2.18
CA ALA A 117 2.33 11.60 -1.64
C ALA A 117 1.57 11.11 -0.39
N VAL A 118 1.47 9.79 -0.19
CA VAL A 118 0.78 9.21 0.97
C VAL A 118 1.73 8.75 2.06
N MET A 119 3.04 8.69 1.79
CA MET A 119 4.04 8.27 2.78
C MET A 119 4.23 9.33 3.86
N THR A 120 4.32 8.90 5.11
CA THR A 120 4.53 9.77 6.26
C THR A 120 5.52 9.18 7.24
N VAL A 121 6.06 10.05 8.07
CA VAL A 121 6.65 9.66 9.34
C VAL A 121 5.61 9.96 10.42
N GLU A 122 4.86 8.95 10.84
CA GLU A 122 3.79 9.07 11.86
C GLU A 122 3.90 7.98 12.92
#